data_AF-A0A2N8LX21-F1
#
_entry.id   AF-A0A2N8LX21-F1
#
_cell.length_a   1.000
_cell.length_b   1.000
_cell.length_c   1.000
_cell.angle_alpha   90.00
_cell.angle_beta   90.00
_cell.angle_gamma   90.00
#
_symmetry.space_group_name_H-M   'P 1'
#
loop_
_entity.id
_entity.type
_entity.pdbx_description
1 polymer ?
#
loop_
_entity_poly.entity_id
_entity_poly.type
_entity_poly.pdbx_seq_one_letter_code
_entity_poly.pdbx_strand_id
1 'polypeptide(L)'
;MCAVLLCRSKLLLLALLLTLQGCSSLKESHFVPQSPEGLSEWRVEGKFALFADQGKSKSYFTYQQVGENYELVVLMDDPVGAPRAVIRGNVFESGRSTVDASGGAEALSIARHLHDAIDTAKLSYWLRGLPATEDATLYQEDMYLADRIEEAGWEIEYRDYMSLQGGYRLPSEIKFEADGKSLVWEMVRGDTGFLSHPCEQGVSDATVAASVDPARAPDVVGQLVPRDGRAPLPRWINEVDFCRQLAKIHDNKLPSSREGLFGPDSMMWKLDGLGAPPAFGAGRALLLQVAHPWVTAGIDQHSEVRNDPLGRARRTFYHISSMVFGSMPQVMASANQVRNIHEEIEGEMTEQAGAFHHGSAYRANEVSAMIWVHATLWETIVHMYEKLEHKLTPQEKDQFYEETKLFAMLFG
;
A
#
# COMPACT_ATOMS: atom_id res chain seq x y z
N MET A 1 11.70 -39.65 21.13
CA MET A 1 11.41 -38.76 22.28
C MET A 1 11.82 -37.30 22.06
N CYS A 2 12.79 -36.98 21.19
CA CYS A 2 13.20 -35.59 20.92
C CYS A 2 12.18 -34.74 20.12
N ALA A 3 11.40 -35.36 19.22
CA ALA A 3 10.43 -34.65 18.37
C ALA A 3 9.17 -34.14 19.12
N VAL A 4 8.80 -34.75 20.25
CA VAL A 4 7.60 -34.35 21.03
C VAL A 4 7.90 -33.13 21.92
N LEU A 5 9.16 -32.91 22.30
CA LEU A 5 9.58 -31.75 23.11
C LEU A 5 9.60 -30.44 22.30
N LEU A 6 9.97 -30.47 21.01
CA LEU A 6 9.93 -29.28 20.14
C LEU A 6 8.50 -28.79 19.87
N CYS A 7 7.53 -29.70 19.75
CA CYS A 7 6.14 -29.32 19.52
C CYS A 7 5.49 -28.66 20.75
N ARG A 8 5.85 -29.11 21.98
CA ARG A 8 5.37 -28.51 23.22
C ARG A 8 6.05 -27.17 23.55
N SER A 9 7.31 -26.99 23.15
CA SER A 9 8.04 -25.71 23.29
C SER A 9 7.44 -24.59 22.44
N LYS A 10 6.98 -24.88 21.22
CA LYS A 10 6.31 -23.89 20.35
C LYS A 10 4.96 -23.41 20.94
N LEU A 11 4.19 -24.32 21.54
CA LEU A 11 2.92 -23.99 22.21
C LEU A 11 3.12 -23.19 23.52
N LEU A 12 4.15 -23.50 24.30
CA LEU A 12 4.48 -22.78 25.54
C LEU A 12 5.03 -21.36 25.27
N LEU A 13 5.77 -21.15 24.17
CA LEU A 13 6.22 -19.80 23.78
C LEU A 13 5.09 -18.93 23.23
N LEU A 14 4.15 -19.51 22.47
CA LEU A 14 2.96 -18.81 22.01
C LEU A 14 2.09 -18.35 23.20
N ALA A 15 1.97 -19.20 24.22
CA ALA A 15 1.28 -18.86 25.46
C ALA A 15 1.99 -17.75 26.26
N LEU A 16 3.33 -17.74 26.28
CA LEU A 16 4.10 -16.70 26.98
C LEU A 16 4.00 -15.32 26.29
N LEU A 17 3.91 -15.30 24.94
CA LEU A 17 3.65 -14.09 24.16
C LEU A 17 2.21 -13.60 24.30
N LEU A 18 1.25 -14.50 24.52
CA LEU A 18 -0.15 -14.15 24.82
C LEU A 18 -0.32 -13.58 26.24
N THR A 19 0.51 -13.98 27.21
CA THR A 19 0.45 -13.43 28.59
C THR A 19 1.07 -12.04 28.75
N LEU A 20 1.83 -11.54 27.78
CA LEU A 20 2.38 -10.17 27.79
C LEU A 20 1.43 -9.12 27.20
N GLN A 21 0.21 -9.49 26.79
CA GLN A 21 -0.82 -8.53 26.37
C GLN A 21 -1.51 -7.80 27.55
N GLY A 22 -1.11 -8.07 28.79
CA GLY A 22 -1.82 -7.63 29.99
C GLY A 22 -1.51 -6.25 30.55
N CYS A 23 -0.54 -5.48 30.02
CA CYS A 23 -0.15 -4.19 30.62
C CYS A 23 0.35 -3.14 29.61
N SER A 24 -0.35 -2.93 28.51
CA SER A 24 -0.35 -1.60 27.87
C SER A 24 -1.77 -1.10 27.85
N SER A 25 -2.13 -0.23 28.80
CA SER A 25 -3.25 0.68 28.59
C SER A 25 -2.86 1.62 27.45
N LEU A 26 -3.00 1.14 26.22
CA LEU A 26 -2.94 1.99 25.04
C LEU A 26 -4.11 2.95 25.22
N LYS A 27 -3.80 4.23 25.42
CA LYS A 27 -4.77 5.29 25.25
C LYS A 27 -5.29 5.10 23.82
N GLU A 28 -6.57 4.78 23.66
CA GLU A 28 -7.19 4.66 22.35
C GLU A 28 -6.91 5.96 21.60
N SER A 29 -6.09 5.87 20.56
CA SER A 29 -6.05 6.90 19.54
C SER A 29 -7.40 6.80 18.85
N HIS A 30 -8.27 7.79 19.06
CA HIS A 30 -9.49 7.92 18.27
C HIS A 30 -9.05 8.17 16.82
N PHE A 31 -9.06 7.11 16.02
CA PHE A 31 -8.77 7.20 14.60
C PHE A 31 -9.88 8.02 13.93
N VAL A 32 -9.53 9.19 13.42
CA VAL A 32 -10.42 9.99 12.57
C VAL A 32 -10.06 9.67 11.13
N PRO A 33 -10.99 9.14 10.32
CA PRO A 33 -10.71 8.87 8.91
C PRO A 33 -10.41 10.15 8.15
N GLN A 34 -9.60 10.05 7.10
CA GLN A 34 -9.41 11.15 6.14
C GLN A 34 -10.69 11.35 5.31
N SER A 35 -10.99 12.60 4.94
CA SER A 35 -12.15 12.91 4.08
C SER A 35 -12.03 12.21 2.73
N PRO A 36 -13.00 11.37 2.32
CA PRO A 36 -12.97 10.71 1.02
C PRO A 36 -13.26 11.68 -0.16
N GLU A 37 -13.61 12.94 0.11
CA GLU A 37 -13.82 13.97 -0.93
C GLU A 37 -12.53 14.24 -1.72
N GLY A 38 -11.38 14.21 -1.06
CA GLY A 38 -10.07 14.44 -1.67
C GLY A 38 -9.56 13.28 -2.53
N LEU A 39 -10.27 12.15 -2.58
CA LEU A 39 -9.88 11.00 -3.39
C LEU A 39 -10.15 11.27 -4.88
N SER A 40 -9.12 11.71 -5.59
CA SER A 40 -9.13 11.92 -7.04
C SER A 40 -8.67 10.69 -7.83
N GLU A 41 -7.87 9.81 -7.22
CA GLU A 41 -7.46 8.53 -7.78
C GLU A 41 -7.81 7.41 -6.82
N TRP A 42 -8.74 6.54 -7.19
CA TRP A 42 -9.14 5.42 -6.34
C TRP A 42 -9.85 4.33 -7.13
N ARG A 43 -9.88 3.13 -6.56
CA ARG A 43 -10.50 1.96 -7.15
C ARG A 43 -11.15 1.12 -6.06
N VAL A 44 -12.28 0.50 -6.41
CA VAL A 44 -12.97 -0.50 -5.58
C VAL A 44 -13.46 -1.65 -6.43
N GLU A 45 -13.62 -2.81 -5.82
CA GLU A 45 -14.17 -3.99 -6.48
C GLU A 45 -15.10 -4.76 -5.54
N GLY A 46 -15.97 -5.56 -6.14
CA GLY A 46 -16.94 -6.33 -5.41
C GLY A 46 -18.04 -6.86 -6.31
N LYS A 47 -19.26 -6.92 -5.79
CA LYS A 47 -20.42 -7.39 -6.55
C LYS A 47 -21.63 -6.49 -6.31
N PHE A 48 -22.55 -6.49 -7.26
CA PHE A 48 -23.84 -5.83 -7.09
C PHE A 48 -24.99 -6.75 -7.47
N ALA A 49 -26.17 -6.44 -6.92
CA ALA A 49 -27.44 -7.00 -7.34
C ALA A 49 -28.44 -5.85 -7.54
N LEU A 50 -28.94 -5.72 -8.77
CA LEU A 50 -29.90 -4.71 -9.19
C LEU A 50 -31.25 -5.36 -9.45
N PHE A 51 -32.31 -4.74 -8.96
CA PHE A 51 -33.69 -4.99 -9.34
C PHE A 51 -34.31 -3.68 -9.83
N ALA A 52 -34.83 -3.68 -11.07
CA ALA A 52 -35.57 -2.56 -11.64
C ALA A 52 -36.53 -3.06 -12.73
N ASP A 53 -37.06 -2.16 -13.56
CA ASP A 53 -38.10 -2.43 -14.57
C ASP A 53 -37.78 -3.61 -15.51
N GLN A 54 -36.49 -3.89 -15.74
CA GLN A 54 -36.02 -4.97 -16.63
C GLN A 54 -35.79 -6.31 -15.90
N GLY A 55 -36.16 -6.41 -14.62
CA GLY A 55 -36.00 -7.60 -13.79
C GLY A 55 -34.77 -7.52 -12.88
N LYS A 56 -34.09 -8.64 -12.68
CA LYS A 56 -32.92 -8.75 -11.79
C LYS A 56 -31.64 -8.92 -12.60
N SER A 57 -30.60 -8.16 -12.25
CA SER A 57 -29.23 -8.37 -12.73
C SER A 57 -28.26 -8.46 -11.57
N LYS A 58 -27.19 -9.24 -11.75
CA LYS A 58 -26.11 -9.39 -10.77
C LYS A 58 -24.80 -9.48 -11.53
N SER A 59 -23.73 -8.96 -10.95
CA SER A 59 -22.40 -9.10 -11.52
C SER A 59 -21.34 -8.76 -10.48
N TYR A 60 -20.14 -9.32 -10.65
CA TYR A 60 -18.95 -8.69 -10.12
C TYR A 60 -18.63 -7.41 -10.87
N PHE A 61 -17.99 -6.47 -10.18
CA PHE A 61 -17.59 -5.20 -10.77
C PHE A 61 -16.19 -4.77 -10.33
N THR A 62 -15.61 -3.89 -11.12
CA THR A 62 -14.56 -2.98 -10.68
C THR A 62 -14.98 -1.56 -11.01
N TYR A 63 -14.88 -0.65 -10.05
CA TYR A 63 -15.01 0.78 -10.28
C TYR A 63 -13.64 1.43 -10.09
N GLN A 64 -13.21 2.24 -11.04
CA GLN A 64 -11.97 3.01 -10.96
C GLN A 64 -12.23 4.45 -11.36
N GLN A 65 -11.66 5.40 -10.61
CA GLN A 65 -11.67 6.81 -10.94
C GLN A 65 -10.25 7.36 -10.95
N VAL A 66 -9.93 8.14 -11.99
CA VAL A 66 -8.68 8.88 -12.13
C VAL A 66 -9.01 10.31 -12.55
N GLY A 67 -8.74 11.24 -11.64
CA GLY A 67 -9.20 12.62 -11.75
C GLY A 67 -10.73 12.67 -11.80
N GLU A 68 -11.25 13.21 -12.89
CA GLU A 68 -12.69 13.37 -13.12
C GLU A 68 -13.30 12.18 -13.87
N ASN A 69 -12.48 11.33 -14.49
CA ASN A 69 -12.95 10.24 -15.34
C ASN A 69 -13.07 8.95 -14.54
N TYR A 70 -14.11 8.18 -14.82
CA TYR A 70 -14.31 6.87 -14.20
C TYR A 70 -14.55 5.78 -15.25
N GLU A 71 -14.19 4.55 -14.87
CA GLU A 71 -14.54 3.32 -15.55
C GLU A 71 -15.21 2.36 -14.56
N LEU A 72 -16.39 1.87 -14.91
CA LEU A 72 -17.11 0.82 -14.20
C LEU A 72 -17.16 -0.44 -15.08
N VAL A 73 -16.41 -1.46 -14.69
CA VAL A 73 -16.30 -2.74 -15.39
C VAL A 73 -17.32 -3.72 -14.83
N VAL A 74 -18.05 -4.39 -15.73
CA VAL A 74 -18.92 -5.54 -15.45
C VAL A 74 -18.16 -6.81 -15.82
N LEU A 75 -18.04 -7.73 -14.86
CA LEU A 75 -17.26 -8.97 -14.99
C LEU A 75 -18.12 -10.25 -15.04
N MET A 76 -19.44 -10.13 -14.92
CA MET A 76 -20.40 -11.25 -14.88
C MET A 76 -20.21 -12.11 -13.62
N ASP A 77 -20.10 -13.44 -13.78
CA ASP A 77 -19.96 -14.40 -12.70
C ASP A 77 -18.49 -14.66 -12.29
N ASP A 78 -17.51 -14.01 -12.94
CA ASP A 78 -16.10 -14.12 -12.60
C ASP A 78 -15.63 -12.86 -11.86
N PRO A 79 -15.13 -12.94 -10.61
CA PRO A 79 -14.61 -11.77 -9.90
C PRO A 79 -13.29 -11.26 -10.51
N VAL A 80 -12.66 -12.02 -11.40
CA VAL A 80 -11.37 -11.69 -12.02
C VAL A 80 -11.42 -11.86 -13.53
N GLY A 81 -10.40 -11.35 -14.22
CA GLY A 81 -10.22 -11.54 -15.66
C GLY A 81 -10.61 -10.33 -16.51
N ALA A 82 -10.80 -10.58 -17.81
CA ALA A 82 -10.99 -9.51 -18.79
C ALA A 82 -12.37 -8.83 -18.64
N PRO A 83 -12.43 -7.50 -18.82
CA PRO A 83 -13.69 -6.75 -18.87
C PRO A 83 -14.69 -7.39 -19.85
N ARG A 84 -15.95 -7.54 -19.42
CA ARG A 84 -17.03 -8.04 -20.28
C ARG A 84 -17.90 -6.90 -20.81
N ALA A 85 -18.11 -5.87 -20.00
CA ALA A 85 -18.60 -4.58 -20.42
C ALA A 85 -17.98 -3.48 -19.56
N VAL A 86 -17.89 -2.27 -20.09
CA VAL A 86 -17.31 -1.11 -19.41
C VAL A 86 -18.23 0.09 -19.62
N ILE A 87 -18.57 0.75 -18.52
CA ILE A 87 -19.26 2.03 -18.50
C ILE A 87 -18.20 3.11 -18.23
N ARG A 88 -18.08 4.09 -19.11
CA ARG A 88 -17.11 5.19 -18.98
C ARG A 88 -17.82 6.52 -18.89
N GLY A 89 -17.35 7.41 -18.02
CA GLY A 89 -17.89 8.75 -17.92
C GLY A 89 -16.98 9.71 -17.18
N ASN A 90 -17.48 10.93 -16.99
CA ASN A 90 -16.87 11.97 -16.17
C ASN A 90 -17.85 12.31 -15.02
N VAL A 91 -17.33 12.46 -13.80
CA VAL A 91 -18.15 12.68 -12.58
C VAL A 91 -18.94 13.99 -12.61
N PHE A 92 -18.53 14.97 -13.42
CA PHE A 92 -19.22 16.25 -13.60
C PHE A 92 -20.17 16.26 -14.81
N GLU A 93 -20.15 15.22 -15.65
CA GLU A 93 -20.95 15.13 -16.88
C GLU A 93 -22.06 14.07 -16.75
N SER A 94 -23.00 14.31 -15.83
CA SER A 94 -24.17 13.44 -15.61
C SER A 94 -24.93 13.16 -16.93
N GLY A 95 -25.30 11.90 -17.13
CA GLY A 95 -26.03 11.43 -18.32
C GLY A 95 -25.21 11.33 -19.62
N ARG A 96 -23.89 11.56 -19.59
CA ARG A 96 -23.00 11.45 -20.77
C ARG A 96 -22.07 10.24 -20.77
N SER A 97 -22.32 9.27 -19.90
CA SER A 97 -21.58 8.01 -19.90
C SER A 97 -21.82 7.18 -21.16
N THR A 98 -20.82 6.39 -21.52
CA THR A 98 -20.86 5.45 -22.64
C THR A 98 -20.78 4.02 -22.13
N VAL A 99 -21.39 3.09 -22.87
CA VAL A 99 -21.37 1.66 -22.54
C VAL A 99 -20.75 0.88 -23.70
N ASP A 100 -19.60 0.28 -23.45
CA ASP A 100 -18.89 -0.60 -24.39
C ASP A 100 -18.96 -2.05 -23.90
N ALA A 101 -19.20 -3.01 -24.80
CA ALA A 101 -19.23 -4.43 -24.45
C ALA A 101 -18.36 -5.28 -25.36
N SER A 102 -17.55 -6.13 -24.74
CA SER A 102 -16.67 -7.13 -25.37
C SER A 102 -17.12 -8.56 -25.07
N GLY A 103 -17.92 -8.76 -24.02
CA GLY A 103 -18.36 -10.06 -23.49
C GLY A 103 -19.67 -10.59 -24.09
N GLY A 104 -20.17 -10.00 -25.18
CA GLY A 104 -21.41 -10.42 -25.85
C GLY A 104 -22.67 -9.74 -25.31
N ALA A 105 -23.83 -10.22 -25.76
CA ALA A 105 -25.13 -9.57 -25.53
C ALA A 105 -25.55 -9.54 -24.05
N GLU A 106 -25.18 -10.56 -23.27
CA GLU A 106 -25.54 -10.67 -21.86
C GLU A 106 -24.83 -9.60 -21.00
N ALA A 107 -23.52 -9.45 -21.17
CA ALA A 107 -22.74 -8.44 -20.48
C ALA A 107 -23.20 -7.02 -20.84
N LEU A 108 -23.52 -6.79 -22.11
CA LEU A 108 -24.12 -5.53 -22.57
C LEU A 108 -25.47 -5.27 -21.91
N SER A 109 -26.32 -6.30 -21.78
CA SER A 109 -27.63 -6.18 -21.13
C SER A 109 -27.49 -5.80 -19.66
N ILE A 110 -26.57 -6.42 -18.92
CA ILE A 110 -26.33 -6.09 -17.51
C ILE A 110 -25.79 -4.67 -17.35
N ALA A 111 -24.81 -4.28 -18.19
CA ALA A 111 -24.24 -2.93 -18.14
C ALA A 111 -25.28 -1.86 -18.46
N ARG A 112 -26.14 -2.07 -19.47
CA ARG A 112 -27.24 -1.17 -19.79
C ARG A 112 -28.29 -1.12 -18.70
N HIS A 113 -28.68 -2.26 -18.14
CA HIS A 113 -29.65 -2.31 -17.06
C HIS A 113 -29.17 -1.48 -15.86
N LEU A 114 -27.88 -1.57 -15.50
CA LEU A 114 -27.30 -0.72 -14.47
C LEU A 114 -27.28 0.76 -14.89
N HIS A 115 -26.73 1.07 -16.06
CA HIS A 115 -26.64 2.42 -16.59
C HIS A 115 -27.99 3.14 -16.70
N ASP A 116 -29.07 2.42 -17.04
CA ASP A 116 -30.41 2.98 -17.16
C ASP A 116 -31.11 3.14 -15.79
N ALA A 117 -30.70 2.35 -14.79
CA ALA A 117 -31.28 2.38 -13.46
C ALA A 117 -30.69 3.49 -12.58
N ILE A 118 -29.39 3.77 -12.70
CA ILE A 118 -28.66 4.68 -11.82
C ILE A 118 -27.78 5.65 -12.60
N ASP A 119 -27.71 6.90 -12.14
CA ASP A 119 -26.75 7.88 -12.69
C ASP A 119 -25.34 7.52 -12.24
N THR A 120 -24.56 6.93 -13.15
CA THR A 120 -23.21 6.45 -12.85
C THR A 120 -22.22 7.58 -12.55
N ALA A 121 -22.52 8.84 -12.89
CA ALA A 121 -21.70 9.97 -12.45
C ALA A 121 -21.85 10.24 -10.94
N LYS A 122 -23.08 10.14 -10.41
CA LYS A 122 -23.36 10.29 -8.97
C LYS A 122 -22.87 9.10 -8.16
N LEU A 123 -22.82 7.92 -8.77
CA LEU A 123 -22.31 6.71 -8.13
C LEU A 123 -20.90 6.90 -7.56
N SER A 124 -20.03 7.70 -8.19
CA SER A 124 -18.72 8.07 -7.63
C SER A 124 -18.79 8.63 -6.20
N TYR A 125 -19.76 9.51 -5.94
CA TYR A 125 -19.95 10.16 -4.66
C TYR A 125 -20.57 9.19 -3.66
N TRP A 126 -21.61 8.47 -4.08
CA TRP A 126 -22.32 7.51 -3.23
C TRP A 126 -21.42 6.35 -2.79
N LEU A 127 -20.56 5.82 -3.67
CA LEU A 127 -19.59 4.79 -3.27
C LEU A 127 -18.59 5.26 -2.20
N ARG A 128 -18.46 6.57 -2.00
CA ARG A 128 -17.62 7.17 -0.96
C ARG A 128 -18.40 7.66 0.25
N GLY A 129 -19.72 7.43 0.30
CA GLY A 129 -20.59 7.95 1.35
C GLY A 129 -20.76 9.48 1.29
N LEU A 130 -20.67 10.06 0.09
CA LEU A 130 -20.76 11.50 -0.13
C LEU A 130 -22.03 11.87 -0.89
N PRO A 131 -22.69 13.00 -0.55
CA PRO A 131 -23.76 13.55 -1.38
C PRO A 131 -23.18 14.03 -2.73
N ALA A 132 -23.91 13.80 -3.82
CA ALA A 132 -23.49 14.23 -5.15
C ALA A 132 -23.94 15.67 -5.49
N THR A 133 -25.00 16.17 -4.85
CA THR A 133 -25.55 17.52 -5.04
C THR A 133 -25.89 18.19 -3.71
N GLU A 134 -26.13 19.50 -3.77
CA GLU A 134 -26.48 20.32 -2.59
C GLU A 134 -27.87 20.01 -2.02
N ASP A 135 -28.76 19.41 -2.82
CA ASP A 135 -30.13 19.07 -2.41
C ASP A 135 -30.21 17.75 -1.62
N ALA A 136 -29.09 17.04 -1.46
CA ALA A 136 -29.03 15.78 -0.73
C ALA A 136 -29.22 15.99 0.78
N THR A 137 -29.89 15.04 1.43
CA THR A 137 -29.96 14.99 2.89
C THR A 137 -29.02 13.90 3.42
N LEU A 138 -28.00 14.29 4.19
CA LEU A 138 -27.00 13.40 4.78
C LEU A 138 -27.30 13.16 6.27
N TYR A 139 -27.34 11.89 6.66
CA TYR A 139 -27.42 11.43 8.04
C TYR A 139 -26.09 10.77 8.40
N GLN A 140 -25.40 11.29 9.41
CA GLN A 140 -24.14 10.74 9.91
C GLN A 140 -23.99 11.03 11.42
N GLU A 141 -23.60 10.04 12.20
CA GLU A 141 -23.18 10.23 13.59
C GLU A 141 -21.67 10.51 13.69
N ASP A 142 -20.87 9.78 12.91
CA ASP A 142 -19.41 9.86 12.88
C ASP A 142 -18.90 10.66 11.66
N MET A 143 -17.76 11.32 11.83
CA MET A 143 -17.16 12.13 10.76
C MET A 143 -16.74 11.27 9.57
N TYR A 144 -17.21 11.63 8.38
CA TYR A 144 -16.95 10.95 7.10
C TYR A 144 -17.48 9.50 7.01
N LEU A 145 -18.36 9.10 7.91
CA LEU A 145 -19.04 7.81 7.89
C LEU A 145 -20.54 8.07 7.79
N ALA A 146 -21.03 8.22 6.56
CA ALA A 146 -22.47 8.36 6.32
C ALA A 146 -23.20 7.11 6.84
N ASP A 147 -24.32 7.33 7.53
CA ASP A 147 -25.28 6.27 7.86
C ASP A 147 -26.30 6.11 6.75
N ARG A 148 -26.76 7.26 6.21
CA ARG A 148 -27.76 7.31 5.16
C ARG A 148 -27.67 8.61 4.34
N ILE A 149 -27.94 8.51 3.04
CA ILE A 149 -28.12 9.67 2.14
C ILE A 149 -29.48 9.54 1.44
N GLU A 150 -30.27 10.60 1.43
CA GLU A 150 -31.47 10.72 0.60
C GLU A 150 -31.16 11.69 -0.55
N GLU A 151 -31.13 11.19 -1.79
CA GLU A 151 -30.72 11.97 -2.95
C GLU A 151 -31.26 11.39 -4.27
N ALA A 152 -31.68 12.25 -5.21
CA ALA A 152 -32.10 11.85 -6.56
C ALA A 152 -33.20 10.76 -6.61
N GLY A 153 -34.08 10.74 -5.59
CA GLY A 153 -35.15 9.75 -5.44
C GLY A 153 -34.70 8.43 -4.81
N TRP A 154 -33.44 8.30 -4.42
CA TRP A 154 -32.90 7.16 -3.69
C TRP A 154 -32.81 7.44 -2.20
N GLU A 155 -33.17 6.45 -1.40
CA GLU A 155 -32.73 6.29 -0.03
C GLU A 155 -31.53 5.32 -0.02
N ILE A 156 -30.37 5.80 0.43
CA ILE A 156 -29.10 5.09 0.34
C ILE A 156 -28.59 4.82 1.76
N GLU A 157 -28.66 3.56 2.21
CA GLU A 157 -28.13 3.13 3.49
C GLU A 157 -26.70 2.62 3.35
N TYR A 158 -25.84 3.00 4.29
CA TYR A 158 -24.44 2.58 4.34
C TYR A 158 -24.19 1.71 5.57
N ARG A 159 -23.47 0.61 5.39
CA ARG A 159 -23.09 -0.30 6.46
C ARG A 159 -21.71 -0.85 6.22
N ASP A 160 -21.04 -1.18 7.33
CA ASP A 160 -19.68 -1.71 7.39
C ASP A 160 -18.67 -0.81 6.67
N TYR A 161 -17.58 -0.40 7.31
CA TYR A 161 -16.60 0.46 6.65
C TYR A 161 -15.25 -0.25 6.54
N MET A 162 -14.78 -0.46 5.32
CA MET A 162 -13.45 -1.01 5.06
C MET A 162 -12.40 0.08 5.19
N SER A 163 -11.26 -0.26 5.80
CA SER A 163 -10.13 0.67 5.92
C SER A 163 -9.21 0.52 4.71
N LEU A 164 -8.88 1.65 4.08
CA LEU A 164 -7.98 1.73 2.93
C LEU A 164 -6.65 2.39 3.33
N GLN A 165 -5.63 2.21 2.48
CA GLN A 165 -4.36 2.94 2.59
C GLN A 165 -4.60 4.45 2.62
N GLY A 166 -3.75 5.21 3.31
CA GLY A 166 -3.92 6.66 3.48
C GLY A 166 -4.92 7.07 4.56
N GLY A 167 -5.48 6.14 5.33
CA GLY A 167 -6.38 6.45 6.44
C GLY A 167 -7.83 6.75 6.01
N TYR A 168 -8.21 6.38 4.79
CA TYR A 168 -9.58 6.48 4.32
C TYR A 168 -10.43 5.31 4.81
N ARG A 169 -11.73 5.55 4.94
CA ARG A 169 -12.74 4.50 5.14
C ARG A 169 -13.82 4.65 4.09
N LEU A 170 -14.12 3.56 3.39
CA LEU A 170 -15.23 3.51 2.44
C LEU A 170 -16.26 2.48 2.94
N PRO A 171 -17.56 2.66 2.64
CA PRO A 171 -18.56 1.65 2.97
C PRO A 171 -18.23 0.30 2.29
N SER A 172 -18.62 -0.81 2.89
CA SER A 172 -18.44 -2.16 2.35
C SER A 172 -19.78 -2.73 1.88
N GLU A 173 -20.89 -2.28 2.46
CA GLU A 173 -22.24 -2.61 2.03
C GLU A 173 -23.04 -1.32 1.85
N ILE A 174 -23.64 -1.16 0.67
CA ILE A 174 -24.51 -0.02 0.34
C ILE A 174 -25.82 -0.56 -0.20
N LYS A 175 -26.94 -0.02 0.29
CA LYS A 175 -28.28 -0.36 -0.19
C LYS A 175 -28.96 0.88 -0.70
N PHE A 176 -29.35 0.86 -1.95
CA PHE A 176 -30.13 1.91 -2.58
C PHE A 176 -31.55 1.39 -2.75
N GLU A 177 -32.53 2.13 -2.24
CA GLU A 177 -33.95 1.84 -2.38
C GLU A 177 -34.65 3.05 -3.02
N ALA A 178 -35.51 2.80 -4.01
CA ALA A 178 -36.37 3.78 -4.66
C ALA A 178 -37.69 3.12 -5.08
N ASP A 179 -38.66 3.90 -5.55
CA ASP A 179 -39.95 3.35 -5.96
C ASP A 179 -39.79 2.30 -7.10
N GLY A 180 -40.07 1.04 -6.77
CA GLY A 180 -39.95 -0.10 -7.68
C GLY A 180 -38.53 -0.54 -8.04
N LYS A 181 -37.47 0.04 -7.42
CA LYS A 181 -36.07 -0.26 -7.75
C LYS A 181 -35.23 -0.47 -6.48
N SER A 182 -34.32 -1.42 -6.52
CA SER A 182 -33.31 -1.60 -5.47
C SER A 182 -31.96 -2.01 -6.03
N LEU A 183 -30.89 -1.53 -5.42
CA LEU A 183 -29.52 -1.89 -5.73
C LEU A 183 -28.78 -2.21 -4.43
N VAL A 184 -28.20 -3.40 -4.35
CA VAL A 184 -27.27 -3.77 -3.29
C VAL A 184 -25.87 -3.78 -3.87
N TRP A 185 -24.95 -3.08 -3.23
CA TRP A 185 -23.57 -2.92 -3.63
C TRP A 185 -22.65 -3.39 -2.50
N GLU A 186 -21.91 -4.47 -2.73
CA GLU A 186 -20.95 -5.01 -1.76
C GLU A 186 -19.54 -4.80 -2.29
N MET A 187 -18.74 -4.02 -1.55
CA MET A 187 -17.32 -3.77 -1.83
C MET A 187 -16.47 -4.65 -0.93
N VAL A 188 -15.49 -5.32 -1.53
CA VAL A 188 -14.64 -6.29 -0.82
C VAL A 188 -13.18 -5.83 -0.73
N ARG A 189 -12.81 -4.86 -1.56
CA ARG A 189 -11.46 -4.31 -1.64
C ARG A 189 -11.50 -2.92 -2.25
N GLY A 190 -10.61 -2.05 -1.77
CA GLY A 190 -10.30 -0.77 -2.41
C GLY A 190 -8.81 -0.45 -2.37
N ASP A 191 -8.39 0.42 -3.27
CA ASP A 191 -7.04 0.95 -3.39
C ASP A 191 -7.14 2.47 -3.64
N THR A 192 -6.26 3.26 -3.03
CA THR A 192 -6.24 4.73 -3.09
C THR A 192 -4.91 5.24 -3.65
N GLY A 193 -4.97 6.21 -4.56
CA GLY A 193 -3.82 6.82 -5.21
C GLY A 193 -3.05 5.89 -6.16
N PHE A 194 -2.06 6.47 -6.83
CA PHE A 194 -1.06 5.75 -7.65
C PHE A 194 -1.65 4.85 -8.73
N LEU A 195 -2.79 5.27 -9.30
CA LEU A 195 -3.46 4.57 -10.40
C LEU A 195 -3.08 5.17 -11.76
N SER A 196 -2.54 6.39 -11.78
CA SER A 196 -2.08 7.09 -12.99
C SER A 196 -0.55 7.24 -13.06
N HIS A 197 0.13 7.34 -11.91
CA HIS A 197 1.56 7.60 -11.80
C HIS A 197 2.12 7.02 -10.48
N PRO A 198 3.38 6.51 -10.45
CA PRO A 198 3.98 5.90 -9.25
C PRO A 198 4.34 6.88 -8.10
N CYS A 199 4.34 8.18 -8.39
CA CYS A 199 4.66 9.23 -7.43
C CYS A 199 3.52 10.20 -7.17
N GLU A 200 3.57 10.84 -6.00
CA GLU A 200 2.67 11.93 -5.63
C GLU A 200 2.72 13.11 -6.61
N GLN A 201 1.64 13.91 -6.62
CA GLN A 201 1.48 15.04 -7.51
C GLN A 201 2.49 16.15 -7.17
N GLY A 202 3.62 16.19 -7.90
CA GLY A 202 4.67 17.20 -7.70
C GLY A 202 5.83 17.10 -8.69
N VAL A 203 6.17 15.89 -9.14
CA VAL A 203 7.20 15.67 -10.16
C VAL A 203 6.55 15.27 -11.48
N SER A 204 6.73 16.09 -12.52
CA SER A 204 6.18 15.79 -13.85
C SER A 204 6.90 14.61 -14.52
N ASP A 205 6.19 13.84 -15.34
CA ASP A 205 6.75 12.78 -16.19
C ASP A 205 7.95 13.29 -17.02
N ALA A 206 7.86 14.53 -17.50
CA ALA A 206 8.93 15.16 -18.26
C ALA A 206 10.20 15.37 -17.40
N THR A 207 10.03 15.75 -16.13
CA THR A 207 11.14 15.89 -15.17
C THR A 207 11.77 14.53 -14.88
N VAL A 208 10.95 13.50 -14.65
CA VAL A 208 11.44 12.14 -14.42
C VAL A 208 12.19 11.60 -15.64
N ALA A 209 11.62 11.76 -16.84
CA ALA A 209 12.21 11.29 -18.09
C ALA A 209 13.50 12.03 -18.48
N ALA A 210 13.62 13.31 -18.12
CA ALA A 210 14.85 14.09 -18.32
C ALA A 210 15.96 13.73 -17.33
N SER A 211 15.62 13.07 -16.22
CA SER A 211 16.56 12.67 -15.18
C SER A 211 17.34 11.42 -15.60
N VAL A 212 18.67 11.48 -15.53
CA VAL A 212 19.55 10.38 -15.94
C VAL A 212 20.22 9.77 -14.72
N ASP A 213 20.33 8.44 -14.70
CA ASP A 213 21.13 7.76 -13.68
C ASP A 213 22.57 8.30 -13.71
N PRO A 214 23.16 8.60 -12.55
CA PRO A 214 24.57 8.94 -12.51
C PRO A 214 25.38 7.78 -13.08
N ALA A 215 26.40 8.12 -13.87
CA ALA A 215 27.28 7.13 -14.49
C ALA A 215 27.80 6.15 -13.42
N ARG A 216 27.77 4.85 -13.75
CA ARG A 216 28.23 3.80 -12.84
C ARG A 216 29.70 4.07 -12.47
N ALA A 217 29.94 4.40 -11.20
CA ALA A 217 31.29 4.60 -10.71
C ALA A 217 32.08 3.27 -10.76
N PRO A 218 33.37 3.29 -11.10
CA PRO A 218 34.19 2.08 -11.20
C PRO A 218 34.37 1.34 -9.87
N ASP A 219 34.16 1.99 -8.72
CA ASP A 219 34.21 1.39 -7.38
C ASP A 219 33.09 1.94 -6.47
N VAL A 220 31.83 1.61 -6.79
CA VAL A 220 30.66 2.02 -5.98
C VAL A 220 30.78 1.51 -4.54
N VAL A 221 31.24 0.27 -4.34
CA VAL A 221 31.33 -0.33 -3.00
C VAL A 221 32.36 0.38 -2.15
N GLY A 222 33.56 0.67 -2.67
CA GLY A 222 34.58 1.41 -1.93
C GLY A 222 34.23 2.88 -1.65
N GLN A 223 33.30 3.46 -2.42
CA GLN A 223 32.74 4.78 -2.13
C GLN A 223 31.71 4.76 -1.00
N LEU A 224 30.82 3.76 -0.99
CA LEU A 224 29.77 3.60 0.04
C LEU A 224 30.34 3.05 1.36
N VAL A 225 31.38 2.23 1.28
CA VAL A 225 32.04 1.61 2.44
C VAL A 225 33.56 1.74 2.30
N PRO A 226 34.13 2.92 2.61
CA PRO A 226 35.56 3.12 2.52
C PRO A 226 36.34 2.19 3.46
N ARG A 227 37.36 1.50 2.92
CA ARG A 227 38.19 0.55 3.67
C ARG A 227 39.26 1.19 4.55
N ASP A 228 39.49 2.49 4.37
CA ASP A 228 40.45 3.30 5.12
C ASP A 228 39.84 3.91 6.40
N GLY A 229 38.57 3.60 6.69
CA GLY A 229 37.88 4.04 7.92
C GLY A 229 37.36 5.48 7.88
N ARG A 230 37.45 6.16 6.73
CA ARG A 230 36.80 7.47 6.53
C ARG A 230 35.29 7.31 6.35
N ALA A 231 34.54 8.37 6.63
CA ALA A 231 33.11 8.40 6.36
C ALA A 231 32.87 8.34 4.84
N PRO A 232 31.81 7.66 4.37
CA PRO A 232 31.39 7.74 2.98
C PRO A 232 31.04 9.18 2.63
N LEU A 233 31.22 9.55 1.35
CA LEU A 233 30.79 10.87 0.88
C LEU A 233 29.26 10.93 0.94
N PRO A 234 28.67 11.97 1.57
CA PRO A 234 27.23 12.09 1.67
C PRO A 234 26.58 12.13 0.28
N ARG A 235 25.63 11.24 0.05
CA ARG A 235 24.78 11.21 -1.14
C ARG A 235 23.37 10.88 -0.70
N TRP A 236 22.43 11.75 -1.04
CA TRP A 236 21.02 11.63 -0.70
C TRP A 236 20.18 11.39 -1.94
N ILE A 237 19.12 10.62 -1.77
CA ILE A 237 18.05 10.47 -2.76
C ILE A 237 17.10 11.66 -2.62
N ASN A 238 16.91 12.42 -3.70
CA ASN A 238 15.87 13.43 -3.78
C ASN A 238 14.57 12.87 -4.39
N GLU A 239 13.52 13.69 -4.44
CA GLU A 239 12.23 13.32 -4.99
C GLU A 239 12.28 12.83 -6.44
N VAL A 240 13.11 13.46 -7.28
CA VAL A 240 13.26 13.07 -8.70
C VAL A 240 13.97 11.73 -8.81
N ASP A 241 15.00 11.49 -8.00
CA ASP A 241 15.70 10.19 -7.93
C ASP A 241 14.74 9.06 -7.55
N PHE A 242 13.98 9.27 -6.48
CA PHE A 242 12.97 8.34 -6.00
C PHE A 242 11.93 8.03 -7.09
N CYS A 243 11.32 9.05 -7.68
CA CYS A 243 10.28 8.86 -8.69
C CYS A 243 10.77 8.15 -9.94
N ARG A 244 11.99 8.46 -10.40
CA ARG A 244 12.60 7.76 -11.52
C ARG A 244 12.74 6.26 -11.26
N GLN A 245 13.01 5.88 -10.02
CA GLN A 245 13.30 4.49 -9.68
C GLN A 245 12.02 3.70 -9.48
N LEU A 246 10.99 4.33 -8.89
CA LEU A 246 9.64 3.77 -8.93
C LEU A 246 9.13 3.60 -10.38
N ALA A 247 9.41 4.56 -11.26
CA ALA A 247 9.01 4.50 -12.67
C ALA A 247 9.59 3.28 -13.41
N LYS A 248 10.83 2.89 -13.07
CA LYS A 248 11.49 1.71 -13.64
C LYS A 248 10.87 0.39 -13.20
N ILE A 249 10.30 0.31 -12.00
CA ILE A 249 9.67 -0.91 -11.49
C ILE A 249 8.57 -1.40 -12.43
N HIS A 250 7.90 -0.49 -13.12
CA HIS A 250 6.73 -0.78 -13.94
C HIS A 250 6.94 -0.53 -15.44
N ASP A 251 8.20 -0.42 -15.90
CA ASP A 251 8.53 -0.07 -17.29
C ASP A 251 7.74 1.16 -17.81
N ASN A 252 7.50 2.16 -16.95
CA ASN A 252 6.66 3.33 -17.23
C ASN A 252 5.20 3.02 -17.64
N LYS A 253 4.67 1.82 -17.30
CA LYS A 253 3.27 1.42 -17.50
C LYS A 253 2.50 1.36 -16.20
N LEU A 254 1.19 1.57 -16.25
CA LEU A 254 0.34 1.33 -15.08
C LEU A 254 0.36 -0.15 -14.71
N PRO A 255 0.80 -0.51 -13.50
CA PRO A 255 0.80 -1.90 -13.08
C PRO A 255 -0.64 -2.43 -12.99
N SER A 256 -0.81 -3.73 -13.23
CA SER A 256 -2.06 -4.41 -12.92
C SER A 256 -2.37 -4.19 -11.43
N SER A 257 -3.58 -3.69 -11.11
CA SER A 257 -3.97 -3.40 -9.72
C SER A 257 -4.01 -4.65 -8.82
N ARG A 258 -3.98 -5.84 -9.41
CA ARG A 258 -4.00 -7.13 -8.69
C ARG A 258 -2.61 -7.74 -8.55
N GLU A 259 -1.63 -7.25 -9.29
CA GLU A 259 -0.25 -7.70 -9.19
C GLU A 259 0.48 -6.80 -8.18
N GLY A 260 1.25 -7.42 -7.28
CA GLY A 260 2.20 -6.72 -6.42
C GLY A 260 3.54 -6.59 -7.11
N LEU A 261 4.48 -5.92 -6.43
CA LEU A 261 5.89 -5.90 -6.87
C LEU A 261 6.47 -7.32 -6.90
N PHE A 262 6.05 -8.13 -5.92
CA PHE A 262 6.38 -9.53 -5.81
C PHE A 262 5.11 -10.38 -5.87
N GLY A 263 5.25 -11.59 -6.40
CA GLY A 263 4.16 -12.56 -6.50
C GLY A 263 4.39 -13.80 -5.61
N PRO A 264 3.39 -14.68 -5.50
CA PRO A 264 3.47 -15.89 -4.67
C PRO A 264 4.60 -16.86 -5.04
N ASP A 265 5.11 -16.78 -6.27
CA ASP A 265 6.23 -17.61 -6.76
C ASP A 265 7.61 -16.97 -6.51
N SER A 266 7.67 -15.77 -5.92
CA SER A 266 8.92 -15.05 -5.63
C SER A 266 9.65 -15.59 -4.40
N MET A 267 10.97 -15.39 -4.37
CA MET A 267 11.77 -15.70 -3.18
C MET A 267 11.43 -14.75 -2.02
N MET A 268 11.06 -13.50 -2.30
CA MET A 268 10.60 -12.50 -1.34
C MET A 268 9.36 -13.01 -0.60
N TRP A 269 8.34 -13.51 -1.32
CA TRP A 269 7.18 -14.13 -0.68
C TRP A 269 7.54 -15.39 0.11
N LYS A 270 8.42 -16.25 -0.43
CA LYS A 270 8.84 -17.49 0.22
C LYS A 270 9.54 -17.23 1.57
N LEU A 271 10.44 -16.24 1.63
CA LEU A 271 11.26 -15.98 2.80
C LEU A 271 10.51 -15.16 3.86
N ASP A 272 9.73 -14.17 3.44
CA ASP A 272 8.99 -13.30 4.37
C ASP A 272 7.63 -13.88 4.77
N GLY A 273 7.03 -14.75 3.95
CA GLY A 273 5.69 -15.31 4.15
C GLY A 273 5.59 -16.33 5.29
N LEU A 274 6.71 -16.91 5.74
CA LEU A 274 6.71 -17.88 6.85
C LEU A 274 6.50 -17.25 8.23
N GLY A 275 6.57 -15.92 8.34
CA GLY A 275 6.36 -15.13 9.56
C GLY A 275 7.43 -15.31 10.65
N ALA A 276 7.86 -16.55 10.92
CA ALA A 276 8.86 -16.88 11.93
C ALA A 276 10.27 -16.36 11.59
N PRO A 277 10.82 -16.51 10.36
CA PRO A 277 12.14 -15.95 10.05
C PRO A 277 12.20 -14.42 10.19
N PRO A 278 11.25 -13.62 9.66
CA PRO A 278 11.21 -12.18 9.91
C PRO A 278 11.03 -11.83 11.40
N ALA A 279 10.09 -12.49 12.10
CA ALA A 279 9.78 -12.16 13.49
C ALA A 279 10.97 -12.43 14.44
N PHE A 280 11.64 -13.59 14.32
CA PHE A 280 12.81 -13.90 15.14
C PHE A 280 14.08 -13.17 14.67
N GLY A 281 14.13 -12.76 13.39
CA GLY A 281 15.21 -11.97 12.83
C GLY A 281 15.20 -10.50 13.25
N ALA A 282 14.04 -9.94 13.62
CA ALA A 282 13.87 -8.51 13.88
C ALA A 282 14.91 -7.93 14.87
N GLY A 283 15.21 -8.65 15.96
CA GLY A 283 16.22 -8.22 16.94
C GLY A 283 17.65 -8.21 16.36
N ARG A 284 18.01 -9.21 15.53
CA ARG A 284 19.31 -9.27 14.85
C ARG A 284 19.44 -8.13 13.85
N ALA A 285 18.42 -7.92 13.01
CA ALA A 285 18.40 -6.84 12.04
C ALA A 285 18.57 -5.49 12.73
N LEU A 286 17.81 -5.24 13.81
CA LEU A 286 17.91 -4.00 14.57
C LEU A 286 19.33 -3.77 15.13
N LEU A 287 19.94 -4.79 15.76
CA LEU A 287 21.29 -4.69 16.31
C LEU A 287 22.34 -4.38 15.23
N LEU A 288 22.22 -4.97 14.04
CA LEU A 288 23.09 -4.67 12.92
C LEU A 288 22.84 -3.25 12.39
N GLN A 289 21.59 -2.82 12.30
CA GLN A 289 21.23 -1.49 11.80
C GLN A 289 21.75 -0.36 12.70
N VAL A 290 21.60 -0.50 14.03
CA VAL A 290 22.11 0.47 15.01
C VAL A 290 23.63 0.38 15.23
N ALA A 291 24.32 -0.53 14.54
CA ALA A 291 25.77 -0.47 14.46
C ALA A 291 26.26 0.65 13.51
N HIS A 292 25.37 1.19 12.66
CA HIS A 292 25.68 2.37 11.86
C HIS A 292 25.52 3.65 12.71
N PRO A 293 26.58 4.47 12.89
CA PRO A 293 26.59 5.54 13.88
C PRO A 293 25.43 6.54 13.77
N TRP A 294 25.15 7.07 12.58
CA TRP A 294 24.06 8.03 12.46
C TRP A 294 22.68 7.38 12.39
N VAL A 295 22.54 6.11 12.01
CA VAL A 295 21.23 5.42 12.09
C VAL A 295 20.76 5.37 13.54
N THR A 296 21.70 5.10 14.45
CA THR A 296 21.44 5.19 15.90
C THR A 296 21.07 6.59 16.33
N ALA A 297 21.80 7.61 15.89
CA ALA A 297 21.47 9.01 16.19
C ALA A 297 20.07 9.39 15.68
N GLY A 298 19.74 9.04 14.44
CA GLY A 298 18.42 9.31 13.83
C GLY A 298 17.28 8.60 14.57
N ILE A 299 17.48 7.36 14.98
CA ILE A 299 16.49 6.64 15.82
C ILE A 299 16.36 7.31 17.19
N ASP A 300 17.47 7.66 17.83
CA ASP A 300 17.49 8.28 19.15
C ASP A 300 16.76 9.64 19.19
N GLN A 301 16.99 10.45 18.16
CA GLN A 301 16.50 11.83 18.08
C GLN A 301 15.07 11.94 17.53
N HIS A 302 14.63 11.01 16.66
CA HIS A 302 13.35 11.14 15.94
C HIS A 302 12.36 9.99 16.18
N SER A 303 12.72 8.93 16.90
CA SER A 303 11.85 7.77 17.09
C SER A 303 11.22 7.68 18.48
N GLU A 304 9.90 7.46 18.51
CA GLU A 304 9.17 7.09 19.73
C GLU A 304 9.43 5.65 20.20
N VAL A 305 10.43 4.94 19.66
CA VAL A 305 10.69 3.52 19.95
C VAL A 305 10.92 3.22 21.44
N ARG A 306 11.43 4.18 22.22
CA ARG A 306 11.60 4.02 23.68
C ARG A 306 10.27 4.03 24.44
N ASN A 307 9.30 4.82 23.96
CA ASN A 307 8.01 5.01 24.60
C ASN A 307 6.94 4.06 24.05
N ASP A 308 7.03 3.70 22.76
CA ASP A 308 6.11 2.83 22.03
C ASP A 308 6.87 1.83 21.11
N PRO A 309 7.60 0.85 21.69
CA PRO A 309 8.37 -0.11 20.90
C PRO A 309 7.48 -1.03 20.05
N LEU A 310 6.33 -1.44 20.60
CA LEU A 310 5.40 -2.34 19.92
C LEU A 310 4.65 -1.64 18.80
N GLY A 311 4.16 -0.42 19.01
CA GLY A 311 3.53 0.35 17.94
C GLY A 311 4.53 0.72 16.84
N ARG A 312 5.78 1.07 17.19
CA ARG A 312 6.85 1.27 16.19
C ARG A 312 7.09 0.02 15.36
N ALA A 313 7.20 -1.15 16.00
CA ALA A 313 7.38 -2.41 15.30
C ALA A 313 6.19 -2.69 14.35
N ARG A 314 4.94 -2.52 14.83
CA ARG A 314 3.73 -2.70 14.01
C ARG A 314 3.72 -1.79 12.78
N ARG A 315 4.07 -0.50 12.92
CA ARG A 315 4.16 0.45 11.79
C ARG A 315 5.20 0.00 10.76
N THR A 316 6.38 -0.45 11.20
CA THR A 316 7.41 -0.97 10.30
C THR A 316 6.98 -2.24 9.57
N PHE A 317 6.41 -3.21 10.29
CA PHE A 317 5.91 -4.44 9.67
C PHE A 317 4.76 -4.18 8.71
N TYR A 318 3.90 -3.19 8.99
CA TYR A 318 2.85 -2.76 8.07
C TYR A 318 3.42 -2.30 6.72
N HIS A 319 4.42 -1.42 6.72
CA HIS A 319 5.05 -0.96 5.47
C HIS A 319 5.79 -2.07 4.73
N ILE A 320 6.60 -2.87 5.43
CA ILE A 320 7.32 -3.99 4.80
C ILE A 320 6.32 -4.99 4.19
N SER A 321 5.27 -5.35 4.93
CA SER A 321 4.26 -6.29 4.44
C SER A 321 3.49 -5.72 3.25
N SER A 322 3.16 -4.43 3.26
CA SER A 322 2.50 -3.76 2.14
C SER A 322 3.38 -3.72 0.89
N MET A 323 4.69 -3.51 1.05
CA MET A 323 5.65 -3.52 -0.05
C MET A 323 5.93 -4.93 -0.61
N VAL A 324 5.90 -5.96 0.23
CA VAL A 324 6.17 -7.34 -0.17
C VAL A 324 4.93 -8.05 -0.71
N PHE A 325 3.79 -7.94 -0.02
CA PHE A 325 2.58 -8.72 -0.28
C PHE A 325 1.40 -7.90 -0.84
N GLY A 326 1.48 -6.57 -0.81
CA GLY A 326 0.42 -5.70 -1.29
C GLY A 326 0.31 -5.64 -2.82
N SER A 327 -0.81 -5.13 -3.32
CA SER A 327 -0.91 -4.71 -4.72
C SER A 327 0.01 -3.54 -5.01
N MET A 328 0.31 -3.31 -6.29
CA MET A 328 1.15 -2.18 -6.69
C MET A 328 0.67 -0.82 -6.15
N PRO A 329 -0.62 -0.45 -6.12
CA PRO A 329 -1.05 0.78 -5.44
C PRO A 329 -0.68 0.81 -3.95
N GLN A 330 -0.82 -0.31 -3.22
CA GLN A 330 -0.42 -0.40 -1.81
C GLN A 330 1.10 -0.31 -1.62
N VAL A 331 1.87 -0.90 -2.55
CA VAL A 331 3.33 -0.81 -2.59
C VAL A 331 3.76 0.65 -2.78
N MET A 332 3.19 1.33 -3.79
CA MET A 332 3.51 2.74 -4.08
C MET A 332 3.10 3.67 -2.93
N ALA A 333 1.91 3.49 -2.37
CA ALA A 333 1.46 4.26 -1.21
C ALA A 333 2.42 4.10 -0.02
N SER A 334 2.84 2.86 0.26
CA SER A 334 3.78 2.59 1.35
C SER A 334 5.16 3.17 1.08
N ALA A 335 5.65 3.12 -0.16
CA ALA A 335 6.93 3.72 -0.56
C ALA A 335 6.93 5.24 -0.40
N ASN A 336 5.90 5.91 -0.93
CA ASN A 336 5.76 7.36 -0.82
C ASN A 336 5.62 7.79 0.66
N GLN A 337 4.81 7.08 1.46
CA GLN A 337 4.66 7.40 2.88
C GLN A 337 5.98 7.25 3.67
N VAL A 338 6.73 6.16 3.45
CA VAL A 338 8.03 5.96 4.11
C VAL A 338 9.04 7.00 3.67
N ARG A 339 9.06 7.35 2.38
CA ARG A 339 9.89 8.45 1.89
C ARG A 339 9.56 9.77 2.59
N ASN A 340 8.29 10.13 2.68
CA ASN A 340 7.86 11.39 3.31
C ASN A 340 8.29 11.43 4.79
N ILE A 341 8.19 10.31 5.51
CA ILE A 341 8.73 10.18 6.87
C ILE A 341 10.26 10.36 6.89
N HIS A 342 10.98 9.73 5.96
CA HIS A 342 12.44 9.84 5.90
C HIS A 342 12.93 11.25 5.52
N GLU A 343 12.16 11.99 4.73
CA GLU A 343 12.49 13.37 4.34
C GLU A 343 12.53 14.31 5.57
N GLU A 344 11.69 14.04 6.57
CA GLU A 344 11.67 14.80 7.84
C GLU A 344 12.78 14.38 8.82
N ILE A 345 13.49 13.29 8.56
CA ILE A 345 14.54 12.77 9.46
C ILE A 345 15.91 13.26 8.98
N GLU A 346 16.29 14.42 9.49
CA GLU A 346 17.62 14.98 9.38
C GLU A 346 18.09 15.57 10.71
N GLY A 347 19.41 15.61 10.92
CA GLY A 347 19.97 16.13 12.16
C GLY A 347 21.49 16.12 12.17
N GLU A 348 22.07 16.34 13.35
CA GLU A 348 23.51 16.32 13.58
C GLU A 348 23.86 15.29 14.66
N MET A 349 25.02 14.65 14.49
CA MET A 349 25.54 13.72 15.48
C MET A 349 25.98 14.46 16.75
N THR A 350 25.43 14.05 17.90
CA THR A 350 25.73 14.60 19.22
C THR A 350 27.02 14.05 19.84
N GLU A 351 27.54 12.94 19.31
CA GLU A 351 28.74 12.28 19.80
C GLU A 351 29.63 11.85 18.62
N GLN A 352 30.92 11.69 18.88
CA GLN A 352 31.83 11.08 17.91
C GLN A 352 31.66 9.56 17.93
N ALA A 353 31.40 8.96 16.77
CA ALA A 353 31.23 7.52 16.65
C ALA A 353 31.71 6.99 15.29
N GLY A 354 32.64 6.02 15.33
CA GLY A 354 33.25 5.45 14.14
C GLY A 354 33.93 6.51 13.28
N ALA A 355 33.51 6.60 12.02
CA ALA A 355 34.07 7.54 11.05
C ALA A 355 33.44 8.95 11.09
N PHE A 356 32.44 9.16 11.95
CA PHE A 356 31.68 10.41 12.02
C PHE A 356 32.03 11.19 13.29
N HIS A 357 32.22 12.51 13.14
CA HIS A 357 32.57 13.43 14.21
C HIS A 357 31.32 14.06 14.86
N HIS A 358 31.47 14.65 16.05
CA HIS A 358 30.46 15.53 16.62
C HIS A 358 30.09 16.65 15.62
N GLY A 359 28.80 16.89 15.43
CA GLY A 359 28.27 17.86 14.46
C GLY A 359 28.22 17.35 13.01
N SER A 360 28.54 16.06 12.75
CA SER A 360 28.34 15.50 11.41
C SER A 360 26.85 15.46 11.10
N ALA A 361 26.44 16.05 9.98
CA ALA A 361 25.06 16.00 9.51
C ALA A 361 24.68 14.58 9.06
N TYR A 362 23.42 14.20 9.26
CA TYR A 362 22.85 12.98 8.74
C TYR A 362 21.46 13.22 8.16
N ARG A 363 21.03 12.35 7.25
CA ARG A 363 19.68 12.31 6.68
C ARG A 363 19.25 10.88 6.43
N ALA A 364 18.00 10.52 6.74
CA ALA A 364 17.51 9.16 6.54
C ALA A 364 17.59 8.69 5.07
N ASN A 365 17.40 9.62 4.12
CA ASN A 365 17.51 9.36 2.67
C ASN A 365 18.97 9.34 2.15
N GLU A 366 19.98 9.26 3.03
CA GLU A 366 21.37 9.09 2.62
C GLU A 366 21.67 7.64 2.20
N VAL A 367 22.17 7.47 0.98
CA VAL A 367 22.37 6.19 0.28
C VAL A 367 23.24 5.21 1.09
N SER A 368 24.27 5.72 1.77
CA SER A 368 25.22 4.90 2.54
C SER A 368 24.51 4.07 3.62
N ALA A 369 23.64 4.70 4.41
CA ALA A 369 22.92 3.97 5.45
C ALA A 369 21.68 3.25 4.93
N MET A 370 21.00 3.75 3.88
CA MET A 370 19.91 2.99 3.28
C MET A 370 20.42 1.63 2.77
N ILE A 371 21.60 1.59 2.12
CA ILE A 371 22.24 0.34 1.72
C ILE A 371 22.65 -0.51 2.93
N TRP A 372 23.14 0.10 4.01
CA TRP A 372 23.45 -0.63 5.26
C TRP A 372 22.20 -1.31 5.84
N VAL A 373 21.11 -0.55 5.99
CA VAL A 373 19.83 -1.04 6.53
C VAL A 373 19.26 -2.12 5.62
N HIS A 374 19.30 -1.91 4.31
CA HIS A 374 18.86 -2.87 3.30
C HIS A 374 19.65 -4.19 3.38
N ALA A 375 20.98 -4.12 3.35
CA ALA A 375 21.84 -5.30 3.37
C ALA A 375 21.66 -6.11 4.66
N THR A 376 21.60 -5.43 5.80
CA THR A 376 21.46 -6.08 7.11
C THR A 376 20.07 -6.69 7.31
N LEU A 377 19.02 -6.10 6.74
CA LEU A 377 17.68 -6.68 6.74
C LEU A 377 17.64 -8.00 5.97
N TRP A 378 18.03 -7.98 4.69
CA TRP A 378 17.87 -9.15 3.83
C TRP A 378 18.85 -10.27 4.14
N GLU A 379 20.07 -9.95 4.56
CA GLU A 379 21.00 -10.97 5.08
C GLU A 379 20.45 -11.60 6.37
N THR A 380 19.76 -10.83 7.22
CA THR A 380 19.06 -11.39 8.39
C THR A 380 17.96 -12.36 7.97
N ILE A 381 17.14 -12.01 6.98
CA ILE A 381 16.05 -12.88 6.51
C ILE A 381 16.61 -14.21 5.98
N VAL A 382 17.63 -14.17 5.11
CA VAL A 382 18.30 -15.39 4.61
C VAL A 382 18.88 -16.21 5.77
N HIS A 383 19.61 -15.55 6.68
CA HIS A 383 20.22 -16.22 7.83
C HIS A 383 19.17 -16.94 8.68
N MET A 384 18.08 -16.26 9.02
CA MET A 384 17.04 -16.81 9.87
C MET A 384 16.26 -17.92 9.16
N TYR A 385 16.00 -17.77 7.85
CA TYR A 385 15.37 -18.82 7.06
C TYR A 385 16.21 -20.10 7.09
N GLU A 386 17.51 -20.02 6.78
CA GLU A 386 18.39 -21.20 6.76
C GLU A 386 18.58 -21.84 8.15
N LYS A 387 18.38 -21.07 9.23
CA LYS A 387 18.44 -21.56 10.61
C LYS A 387 17.18 -22.27 11.07
N LEU A 388 16.01 -21.79 10.65
CA LEU A 388 14.71 -22.29 11.09
C LEU A 388 14.14 -23.35 10.16
N GLU A 389 14.46 -23.26 8.88
CA GLU A 389 13.93 -24.11 7.82
C GLU A 389 15.06 -24.98 7.22
N HIS A 390 15.50 -24.68 6.00
CA HIS A 390 16.53 -25.41 5.29
C HIS A 390 17.46 -24.46 4.54
N LYS A 391 18.64 -24.97 4.16
CA LYS A 391 19.62 -24.21 3.38
C LYS A 391 19.06 -23.88 2.00
N LEU A 392 19.25 -22.63 1.57
CA LEU A 392 18.92 -22.19 0.23
C LEU A 392 20.05 -22.56 -0.74
N THR A 393 19.66 -22.93 -1.95
CA THR A 393 20.59 -23.13 -3.07
C THR A 393 21.22 -21.78 -3.49
N PRO A 394 22.38 -21.80 -4.18
CA PRO A 394 22.95 -20.58 -4.75
C PRO A 394 21.96 -19.84 -5.66
N GLN A 395 21.21 -20.57 -6.49
CA GLN A 395 20.23 -20.00 -7.43
C GLN A 395 19.09 -19.29 -6.71
N GLU A 396 18.58 -19.85 -5.60
CA GLU A 396 17.56 -19.20 -4.77
C GLU A 396 18.09 -17.92 -4.12
N LYS A 397 19.35 -17.91 -3.67
CA LYS A 397 19.99 -16.71 -3.11
C LYS A 397 20.21 -15.63 -4.17
N ASP A 398 20.62 -16.03 -5.37
CA ASP A 398 20.81 -15.12 -6.50
C ASP A 398 19.47 -14.51 -6.94
N GLN A 399 18.41 -15.32 -7.06
CA GLN A 399 17.06 -14.83 -7.35
C GLN A 399 16.58 -13.86 -6.26
N PHE A 400 16.72 -14.23 -4.99
CA PHE A 400 16.34 -13.35 -3.89
C PHE A 400 17.11 -12.03 -3.93
N TYR A 401 18.40 -12.05 -4.24
CA TYR A 401 19.21 -10.86 -4.38
C TYR A 401 18.75 -9.93 -5.52
N GLU A 402 18.32 -10.47 -6.66
CA GLU A 402 17.71 -9.65 -7.71
C GLU A 402 16.39 -9.03 -7.24
N GLU A 403 15.55 -9.79 -6.53
CA GLU A 403 14.30 -9.29 -5.95
C GLU A 403 14.54 -8.21 -4.88
N THR A 404 15.60 -8.30 -4.07
CA THR A 404 15.92 -7.22 -3.12
C THR A 404 16.30 -5.92 -3.83
N LYS A 405 16.91 -5.96 -5.03
CA LYS A 405 17.18 -4.73 -5.79
C LYS A 405 15.90 -4.02 -6.20
N LEU A 406 14.85 -4.76 -6.56
CA LEU A 406 13.53 -4.19 -6.83
C LEU A 406 12.95 -3.52 -5.56
N PHE A 407 13.11 -4.17 -4.41
CA PHE A 407 12.71 -3.55 -3.14
C PHE A 407 13.51 -2.27 -2.84
N ALA A 408 14.82 -2.24 -3.13
CA ALA A 408 15.64 -1.06 -2.93
C ALA A 408 15.15 0.14 -3.76
N MET A 409 14.63 -0.09 -4.98
CA MET A 409 14.06 0.98 -5.80
C MET A 409 12.85 1.66 -5.16
N LEU A 410 12.16 1.02 -4.21
CA LEU A 410 11.09 1.62 -3.40
C LEU A 410 11.57 2.72 -2.44
N PHE A 411 12.88 2.96 -2.37
CA PHE A 411 13.52 3.99 -1.55
C PHE A 411 14.37 4.96 -2.38
N GLY A 412 14.42 4.77 -3.71
CA GLY A 412 15.20 5.55 -4.68
C GLY A 412 16.58 5.00 -5.02
#